data_AF-A0A2H6IC13-F1
#
_entry.id   AF-A0A2H6IC13-F1
#
_cell.length_a   1.000
_cell.length_b   1.000
_cell.length_c   1.000
_cell.angle_alpha   90.00
_cell.angle_beta   90.00
_cell.angle_gamma   90.00
#
_symmetry.space_group_name_H-M   'P 1'
#
loop_
_entity.id
_entity.type
_entity.pdbx_description
1 polymer ?
#
loop_
_entity_poly.entity_id
_entity_poly.type
_entity_poly.pdbx_seq_one_letter_code
_entity_poly.pdbx_strand_id
1 'polypeptide(L)'
;MLTVVTIGVGLFVLGLIFFSLYNIEGITNRLPERFSVMVFLSDRAGDREINNLKTRLRKDPIVESIKYISKDEALVELRTSLKDAAYILEGLNENPLFPSIEIRLKKNSFDKTRVEELISELKGLRSVDDVVYGEDLLGTIYTIRNGVKTISAGVILLFSMAIIFVCYSTVKILFYRRKEEIEIFKLLGATKAFIRLPFLIEGGTLGFLGGLLGGAGTYALYRFINGMVISDFPMLGVMHLPLELVAALPVGGAILGIIGSTIALGRLRF
;
A
#
# COMPACT_ATOMS: atom_id res chain seq x y z
N MET A 1 -27.22 -11.72 16.45
CA MET A 1 -27.32 -10.49 15.64
C MET A 1 -26.36 -9.40 16.10
N LEU A 2 -26.44 -8.91 17.35
CA LEU A 2 -25.52 -7.87 17.85
C LEU A 2 -24.03 -8.22 17.65
N THR A 3 -23.61 -9.43 18.04
CA THR A 3 -22.22 -9.90 17.87
C THR A 3 -21.75 -9.86 16.42
N VAL A 4 -22.62 -10.25 15.47
CA VAL A 4 -22.30 -10.27 14.03
C VAL A 4 -22.07 -8.85 13.52
N VAL A 5 -22.89 -7.89 13.97
CA VAL A 5 -22.72 -6.47 13.63
C VAL A 5 -21.42 -5.92 14.23
N THR A 6 -21.13 -6.20 15.50
CA THR A 6 -19.89 -5.75 16.15
C THR A 6 -18.64 -6.29 15.45
N ILE A 7 -18.62 -7.58 15.15
CA ILE A 7 -17.52 -8.21 14.39
C ILE A 7 -17.47 -7.61 12.98
N GLY A 8 -18.61 -7.38 12.33
CA GLY A 8 -18.69 -6.80 11.00
C GLY A 8 -18.14 -5.38 10.92
N VAL A 9 -18.41 -4.53 11.93
CA VAL A 9 -17.79 -3.20 12.04
C VAL A 9 -16.28 -3.31 12.20
N GLY A 10 -15.80 -4.22 13.04
CA GLY A 10 -14.36 -4.44 13.21
C GLY A 10 -13.67 -4.91 11.92
N LEU A 11 -14.26 -5.88 11.23
CA LEU A 11 -13.74 -6.40 9.96
C LEU A 11 -13.87 -5.39 8.82
N PHE A 12 -14.90 -4.52 8.85
CA PHE A 12 -15.00 -3.39 7.93
C PHE A 12 -13.80 -2.45 8.09
N VAL A 13 -13.47 -2.04 9.32
CA VAL A 13 -12.30 -1.19 9.60
C VAL A 13 -11.01 -1.86 9.14
N LEU A 14 -10.83 -3.16 9.40
CA LEU A 14 -9.68 -3.89 8.87
C LEU A 14 -9.65 -3.89 7.33
N GLY A 15 -10.81 -4.09 6.69
CA GLY A 15 -10.96 -3.99 5.24
C GLY A 15 -10.56 -2.62 4.69
N LEU A 16 -10.91 -1.53 5.37
CA LEU A 16 -10.47 -0.18 5.01
C LEU A 16 -8.96 0.00 5.09
N ILE A 17 -8.34 -0.53 6.14
CA ILE A 17 -6.88 -0.47 6.32
C ILE A 17 -6.19 -1.22 5.19
N PHE A 18 -6.61 -2.45 4.89
CA PHE A 18 -6.02 -3.21 3.79
C PHE A 18 -6.26 -2.56 2.42
N PHE A 19 -7.46 -2.03 2.18
CA PHE A 19 -7.78 -1.27 0.97
C PHE A 19 -6.85 -0.05 0.82
N SER A 20 -6.65 0.71 1.90
CA SER A 20 -5.75 1.86 1.91
C SER A 20 -4.30 1.44 1.65
N LEU A 21 -3.78 0.43 2.34
CA LEU A 21 -2.43 -0.08 2.14
C LEU A 21 -2.20 -0.57 0.70
N TYR A 22 -3.15 -1.29 0.13
CA TYR A 22 -3.07 -1.79 -1.25
C TYR A 22 -2.98 -0.65 -2.27
N ASN A 23 -3.80 0.40 -2.09
CA ASN A 23 -3.78 1.56 -2.99
C ASN A 23 -2.55 2.44 -2.79
N ILE A 24 -2.11 2.66 -1.55
CA ILE A 24 -0.86 3.38 -1.25
C ILE A 24 0.32 2.66 -1.90
N GLU A 25 0.39 1.33 -1.79
CA GLU A 25 1.44 0.53 -2.43
C GLU A 25 1.38 0.60 -3.95
N GLY A 26 0.19 0.53 -4.54
CA GLY A 26 -0.01 0.71 -5.98
C GLY A 26 0.46 2.08 -6.49
N ILE A 27 0.19 3.15 -5.72
CA ILE A 27 0.68 4.50 -6.02
C ILE A 27 2.21 4.54 -5.88
N THR A 28 2.74 4.09 -4.73
CA THR A 28 4.18 4.12 -4.46
C THR A 28 4.98 3.35 -5.50
N ASN A 29 4.50 2.20 -5.99
CA ASN A 29 5.23 1.41 -6.98
C ASN A 29 5.29 2.05 -8.37
N ARG A 30 4.37 2.98 -8.67
CA ARG A 30 4.34 3.76 -9.93
C ARG A 30 5.16 5.04 -9.86
N LEU A 31 5.52 5.51 -8.67
CA LEU A 31 6.30 6.74 -8.50
C LEU A 31 7.74 6.59 -9.05
N PRO A 32 8.55 5.57 -8.70
CA PRO A 32 9.92 5.46 -9.19
C PRO A 32 10.08 5.50 -10.72
N GLU A 33 9.06 5.10 -11.48
CA GLU A 33 9.07 5.15 -12.95
C GLU A 33 8.94 6.57 -13.51
N ARG A 34 8.54 7.55 -12.69
CA ARG A 34 8.40 8.97 -13.03
C ARG A 34 9.40 9.89 -12.34
N PHE A 35 10.08 9.43 -11.30
CA PHE A 35 11.05 10.22 -10.55
C PHE A 35 12.47 9.77 -10.85
N SER A 36 13.03 10.36 -11.90
CA SER A 36 14.42 10.24 -12.29
C SER A 36 15.23 11.44 -11.78
N VAL A 37 16.53 11.28 -11.54
CA VAL A 37 17.43 12.43 -11.32
C VAL A 37 17.71 13.04 -12.68
N MET A 38 17.34 14.32 -12.87
CA MET A 38 17.62 15.06 -14.08
C MET A 38 18.91 15.85 -13.90
N VAL A 39 19.95 15.48 -14.64
CA VAL A 39 21.22 16.19 -14.68
C VAL A 39 21.26 17.05 -15.93
N PHE A 40 21.15 18.37 -15.77
CA PHE A 40 21.28 19.32 -16.87
C PHE A 40 22.76 19.58 -17.12
N LEU A 41 23.17 19.40 -18.38
CA LEU A 41 24.55 19.56 -18.80
C LEU A 41 24.79 20.99 -19.27
N SER A 42 26.01 21.49 -19.03
CA SER A 42 26.41 22.80 -19.54
C SER A 42 26.58 22.76 -21.06
N ASP A 43 26.21 23.84 -21.75
CA ASP A 43 26.41 24.03 -23.19
C ASP A 43 27.89 24.00 -23.63
N ARG A 44 28.81 24.12 -22.66
CA ARG A 44 30.26 24.06 -22.89
C ARG A 44 30.85 22.67 -22.69
N ALA A 45 30.05 21.69 -22.30
CA ALA A 45 30.51 20.33 -22.06
C ALA A 45 30.89 19.64 -23.38
N GLY A 46 32.15 19.22 -23.51
CA GLY A 46 32.60 18.49 -24.69
C GLY A 46 32.08 17.04 -24.71
N ASP A 47 31.87 16.47 -25.90
CA ASP A 47 31.36 15.11 -26.09
C ASP A 47 32.14 14.03 -25.31
N ARG A 48 33.45 14.23 -25.16
CA ARG A 48 34.31 13.33 -24.38
C ARG A 48 33.97 13.35 -22.89
N GLU A 49 33.70 14.52 -22.32
CA GLU A 49 33.31 14.66 -20.91
C GLU A 49 31.94 14.04 -20.66
N ILE A 50 30.99 14.29 -21.57
CA ILE A 50 29.64 13.70 -21.50
C ILE A 50 29.71 12.18 -21.56
N ASN A 51 30.52 11.60 -22.46
CA ASN A 51 30.67 10.15 -22.57
C ASN A 51 31.37 9.52 -21.37
N ASN A 52 32.35 10.21 -20.77
CA ASN A 52 32.98 9.77 -19.52
C ASN A 52 31.97 9.77 -18.36
N LEU A 53 31.14 10.82 -18.26
CA LEU A 53 30.08 10.92 -17.26
C LEU A 53 29.05 9.79 -17.42
N LYS A 54 28.56 9.55 -18.64
CA LYS A 54 27.65 8.43 -18.95
C LYS A 54 28.24 7.07 -18.53
N THR A 55 29.53 6.86 -18.78
CA THR A 55 30.21 5.61 -18.43
C THR A 55 30.35 5.44 -16.92
N ARG A 56 30.66 6.51 -16.20
CA ARG A 56 30.73 6.51 -14.73
C ARG A 56 29.35 6.19 -14.13
N LEU A 57 28.31 6.88 -14.57
CA LEU A 57 26.93 6.68 -14.08
C LEU A 57 26.41 5.27 -14.33
N ARG A 58 26.72 4.66 -15.48
CA ARG A 58 26.36 3.26 -15.77
C ARG A 58 27.02 2.23 -14.85
N LYS A 59 28.17 2.56 -14.28
CA LYS A 59 28.91 1.68 -13.36
C LYS A 59 28.49 1.87 -11.91
N ASP A 60 27.69 2.89 -11.62
CA ASP A 60 27.28 3.19 -10.26
C ASP A 60 26.26 2.14 -9.76
N PRO A 61 26.46 1.55 -8.58
CA PRO A 61 25.57 0.53 -8.05
C PRO A 61 24.13 1.00 -7.81
N ILE A 62 23.88 2.29 -7.56
CA ILE A 62 22.52 2.82 -7.32
C ILE A 62 21.76 3.16 -8.61
N VAL A 63 22.46 3.22 -9.76
CA VAL A 63 21.87 3.54 -11.06
C VAL A 63 21.33 2.29 -11.74
N GLU A 64 20.07 2.33 -12.15
CA GLU A 64 19.39 1.29 -12.93
C GLU A 64 19.60 1.50 -14.43
N SER A 65 19.36 2.71 -14.91
CA SER A 65 19.55 3.09 -16.31
C SER A 65 19.78 4.58 -16.46
N ILE A 66 20.37 4.96 -17.59
CA ILE A 66 20.55 6.36 -17.98
C ILE A 66 19.98 6.59 -19.38
N LYS A 67 19.32 7.74 -19.57
CA LYS A 67 18.85 8.21 -20.87
C LYS A 67 19.41 9.61 -21.11
N TYR A 68 20.10 9.77 -22.24
CA TYR A 68 20.55 11.09 -22.69
C TYR A 68 19.40 11.73 -23.48
N ILE A 69 19.09 12.98 -23.17
CA ILE A 69 18.07 13.76 -23.85
C ILE A 69 18.78 14.96 -24.46
N SER A 70 18.78 15.01 -25.79
CA SER A 70 19.32 16.15 -26.53
C SER A 70 18.43 17.39 -26.37
N LYS A 71 18.98 18.57 -26.69
CA LYS A 71 18.21 19.82 -26.67
C LYS A 71 16.93 19.74 -27.52
N ASP A 72 17.02 19.10 -28.69
CA ASP A 72 15.91 18.98 -29.63
C ASP A 72 14.84 18.01 -29.13
N GLU A 73 15.26 16.88 -28.55
CA GLU A 73 14.33 15.92 -27.93
C GLU A 73 13.60 16.53 -26.72
N ALA A 74 14.31 17.31 -25.89
CA ALA A 74 13.72 18.02 -24.76
C ALA A 74 12.64 19.02 -25.22
N LEU A 75 12.84 19.69 -26.35
CA LEU A 75 11.88 20.63 -26.93
C LEU A 75 10.62 19.91 -27.43
N VAL A 76 10.77 18.74 -28.06
CA VAL A 76 9.65 17.90 -28.51
C VAL A 76 8.82 17.39 -27.32
N GLU A 77 9.48 16.94 -26.26
CA GLU A 77 8.82 16.45 -25.03
C GLU A 77 8.07 17.59 -24.31
N LEU A 78 8.66 18.78 -24.25
CA LEU A 78 8.02 19.96 -23.67
C LEU A 78 6.79 20.40 -24.48
N ARG A 79 6.87 20.43 -25.82
CA ARG A 79 5.72 20.72 -26.69
C ARG A 79 4.57 19.74 -26.47
N THR A 80 4.89 18.46 -26.35
CA THR A 80 3.90 17.39 -26.10
C THR A 80 3.23 17.56 -24.73
N SER A 81 3.97 18.02 -23.73
CA SER A 81 3.48 18.21 -22.36
C SER A 81 2.59 19.46 -22.23
N LEU A 82 2.90 20.53 -22.95
CA LEU A 82 2.15 21.80 -22.89
C LEU A 82 0.85 21.79 -23.70
N LYS A 83 0.69 20.86 -24.67
CA LYS A 83 -0.49 20.73 -25.53
C LYS A 83 -0.99 22.10 -26.04
N ASP A 84 -2.07 22.62 -25.47
CA ASP A 84 -2.73 23.87 -25.88
C ASP A 84 -1.88 25.13 -25.63
N ALA A 85 -0.88 25.06 -24.75
CA ALA A 85 0.05 26.16 -24.45
C ALA A 85 1.35 26.11 -25.29
N ALA A 86 1.46 25.19 -26.26
CA ALA A 86 2.67 25.02 -27.06
C ALA A 86 3.05 26.25 -27.90
N TYR A 87 2.10 27.12 -28.23
CA TYR A 87 2.32 28.37 -28.99
C TYR A 87 3.30 29.32 -28.29
N ILE A 88 3.47 29.22 -26.97
CA ILE A 88 4.43 30.00 -26.19
C ILE A 88 5.88 29.70 -26.64
N LEU A 89 6.13 28.48 -27.13
CA LEU A 89 7.46 28.06 -27.59
C LEU A 89 7.78 28.48 -29.02
N GLU A 90 6.80 28.93 -29.80
CA GLU A 90 6.99 29.37 -31.20
C GLU A 90 7.58 30.78 -31.30
N GLY A 91 7.46 31.59 -30.24
CA GLY A 91 8.06 32.93 -30.16
C GLY A 91 9.54 32.95 -29.77
N LEU A 92 10.17 31.79 -29.59
CA LEU A 92 11.58 31.65 -29.24
C LEU A 92 12.42 31.49 -30.52
N ASN A 93 13.35 32.42 -30.75
CA ASN A 93 14.24 32.38 -31.92
C ASN A 93 15.28 31.25 -31.87
N GLU A 94 15.64 30.79 -30.67
CA GLU A 94 16.59 29.71 -30.42
C GLU A 94 16.08 28.78 -29.32
N ASN A 95 16.51 27.51 -29.31
CA ASN A 95 16.10 26.53 -28.31
C ASN A 95 16.76 26.84 -26.95
N PRO A 96 16.00 27.28 -25.94
CA PRO A 96 16.58 27.70 -24.65
C PRO A 96 16.88 26.50 -23.73
N LEU A 97 16.60 25.27 -24.16
CA LEU A 97 16.76 24.08 -23.32
C LEU A 97 18.21 23.59 -23.32
N PHE A 98 18.61 23.04 -22.18
CA PHE A 98 19.89 22.37 -21.99
C PHE A 98 19.77 20.87 -22.27
N PRO A 99 20.82 20.21 -22.80
CA PRO A 99 20.83 18.77 -22.89
C PRO A 99 20.88 18.17 -21.48
N SER A 100 20.22 17.04 -21.27
CA SER A 100 20.14 16.43 -19.94
C SER A 100 20.43 14.93 -19.95
N ILE A 101 20.78 14.41 -18.78
CA ILE A 101 20.86 12.97 -18.52
C ILE A 101 19.80 12.65 -17.47
N GLU A 102 18.80 11.87 -17.86
CA GLU A 102 17.84 11.26 -16.97
C GLU A 102 18.47 10.00 -16.37
N ILE A 103 18.63 9.98 -15.04
CA ILE A 103 19.17 8.85 -14.30
C ILE A 103 18.03 8.19 -13.52
N ARG A 104 17.77 6.91 -13.82
CA ARG A 104 16.82 6.09 -13.07
C ARG A 104 17.56 5.32 -11.98
N LEU A 105 17.04 5.39 -10.76
CA LEU A 105 17.62 4.73 -9.58
C LEU A 105 16.96 3.38 -9.35
N LYS A 106 17.72 2.39 -8.86
CA LYS A 106 17.19 1.05 -8.58
C LYS A 106 16.18 1.08 -7.43
N LYS A 107 15.00 0.48 -7.65
CA LYS A 107 13.89 0.40 -6.66
C LYS A 107 14.29 -0.18 -5.28
N ASN A 108 15.25 -1.11 -5.24
CA ASN A 108 15.69 -1.78 -4.00
C ASN A 108 16.92 -1.15 -3.34
N SER A 109 17.50 -0.10 -3.93
CA SER A 109 18.71 0.57 -3.43
C SER A 109 18.46 2.05 -3.13
N PHE A 110 17.21 2.39 -2.80
CA PHE A 110 16.84 3.73 -2.35
C PHE A 110 17.38 3.97 -0.94
N ASP A 111 18.66 4.33 -0.88
CA ASP A 111 19.30 4.90 0.31
C ASP A 111 19.42 6.40 0.09
N LYS A 112 18.65 7.18 0.87
CA LYS A 112 18.58 8.65 0.75
C LYS A 112 19.97 9.27 0.82
N THR A 113 20.80 8.80 1.75
CA THR A 113 22.14 9.31 1.98
C THR A 113 23.04 9.07 0.77
N ARG A 114 22.96 7.89 0.15
CA ARG A 114 23.79 7.58 -1.03
C ARG A 114 23.39 8.37 -2.27
N VAL A 115 22.10 8.69 -2.41
CA VAL A 115 21.59 9.52 -3.50
C VAL A 115 22.01 10.99 -3.32
N GLU A 116 21.96 11.51 -2.09
CA GLU A 116 22.46 12.86 -1.76
C GLU A 116 23.95 13.02 -2.04
N GLU A 117 24.75 12.00 -1.73
CA GLU A 117 26.18 11.94 -2.07
C GLU A 117 26.39 12.01 -3.58
N LEU A 118 25.68 11.18 -4.35
CA LEU A 118 25.78 11.19 -5.82
C LEU A 118 25.39 12.56 -6.41
N ILE A 119 24.32 13.18 -5.92
CA ILE A 119 23.87 14.50 -6.40
C ILE A 119 24.92 15.57 -6.08
N SER A 120 25.51 15.53 -4.88
CA SER A 120 26.55 16.47 -4.47
C SER A 120 27.82 16.32 -5.33
N GLU A 121 28.21 15.08 -5.63
CA GLU A 121 29.31 14.79 -6.56
C GLU A 121 29.03 15.32 -7.98
N LEU A 122 27.80 15.16 -8.46
CA LEU A 122 27.40 15.61 -9.80
C LEU A 122 27.35 17.12 -9.91
N LYS A 123 26.81 17.83 -8.90
CA LYS A 123 26.81 19.30 -8.84
C LYS A 123 28.21 19.92 -8.81
N GLY A 124 29.22 19.15 -8.37
CA GLY A 124 30.63 19.58 -8.37
C GLY A 124 31.33 19.50 -9.73
N LEU A 125 30.71 18.91 -10.76
CA LEU A 125 31.32 18.75 -12.08
C LEU A 125 31.11 19.99 -12.95
N ARG A 126 32.19 20.47 -13.59
CA ARG A 126 32.13 21.60 -14.55
C ARG A 126 31.22 21.35 -15.76
N SER A 127 31.00 20.09 -16.11
CA SER A 127 30.18 19.67 -17.25
C SER A 127 28.67 19.67 -16.91
N VAL A 128 28.31 19.89 -15.64
CA VAL A 128 26.94 19.89 -15.11
C VAL A 128 26.56 21.32 -14.74
N ASP A 129 25.39 21.77 -15.20
CA ASP A 129 24.85 23.10 -14.91
C ASP A 129 23.92 23.06 -13.70
N ASP A 130 23.01 22.08 -13.67
CA ASP A 130 22.11 21.85 -12.54
C ASP A 130 21.74 20.37 -12.38
N VAL A 131 21.37 19.97 -11.18
CA VAL A 131 20.85 18.64 -10.87
C VAL A 131 19.53 18.79 -10.13
N VAL A 132 18.45 18.45 -10.84
CA VAL A 132 17.10 18.45 -10.28
C VAL A 132 16.77 17.03 -9.85
N TYR A 133 16.56 16.87 -8.55
CA TYR A 133 16.10 15.64 -7.94
C TYR A 133 14.77 15.91 -7.22
N GLY A 134 13.78 15.05 -7.45
CA GLY A 134 12.49 15.10 -6.74
C GLY A 134 12.57 14.63 -5.28
N GLU A 135 13.62 15.04 -4.56
CA GLU A 135 14.00 14.58 -3.23
C GLU A 135 12.88 14.71 -2.21
N ASP A 136 12.29 15.91 -2.15
CA ASP A 136 11.34 16.27 -1.10
C ASP A 136 10.06 15.43 -1.18
N LEU A 137 9.64 15.06 -2.39
CA LEU A 137 8.40 14.32 -2.58
C LEU A 137 8.60 12.83 -2.33
N LEU A 138 9.67 12.22 -2.86
CA LEU A 138 9.89 10.77 -2.70
C LEU A 138 10.19 10.38 -1.26
N GLY A 139 11.15 11.07 -0.62
CA GLY A 139 11.52 10.76 0.76
C GLY A 139 10.33 10.93 1.72
N THR A 140 9.53 11.97 1.51
CA THR A 140 8.31 12.21 2.29
C THR A 140 7.26 11.14 2.05
N ILE A 141 7.02 10.72 0.79
CA ILE A 141 6.06 9.66 0.47
C ILE A 141 6.47 8.31 1.08
N TYR A 142 7.74 7.93 0.99
CA TYR A 142 8.23 6.69 1.63
C TYR A 142 8.10 6.74 3.16
N THR A 143 8.40 7.90 3.77
CA THR A 143 8.25 8.11 5.21
C THR A 143 6.79 8.02 5.63
N ILE A 144 5.88 8.67 4.90
CA ILE A 144 4.43 8.58 5.12
C ILE A 144 3.95 7.13 4.96
N ARG A 145 4.38 6.43 3.90
CA ARG A 145 4.03 5.01 3.69
C ARG A 145 4.46 4.14 4.87
N ASN A 146 5.69 4.29 5.34
CA ASN A 146 6.19 3.52 6.48
C ASN A 146 5.46 3.87 7.78
N GLY A 147 5.16 5.16 8.00
CA GLY A 147 4.34 5.62 9.11
C GLY A 147 2.94 4.98 9.09
N VAL A 148 2.25 5.05 7.94
CA VAL A 148 0.93 4.43 7.74
C VAL A 148 0.99 2.92 7.96
N LYS A 149 2.00 2.23 7.44
CA LYS A 149 2.17 0.77 7.63
C LYS A 149 2.35 0.42 9.11
N THR A 150 3.15 1.18 9.84
CA THR A 150 3.42 0.96 11.26
C THR A 150 2.16 1.19 12.11
N ILE A 151 1.45 2.30 11.88
CA ILE A 151 0.20 2.62 12.57
C ILE A 151 -0.86 1.54 12.24
N SER A 152 -0.98 1.18 10.96
CA SER A 152 -1.90 0.15 10.49
C SER A 152 -1.66 -1.19 11.18
N ALA A 153 -0.41 -1.60 11.37
CA ALA A 153 -0.10 -2.84 12.08
C ALA A 153 -0.63 -2.84 13.53
N GLY A 154 -0.49 -1.71 14.24
CA GLY A 154 -1.04 -1.54 15.58
C GLY A 154 -2.57 -1.61 15.61
N VAL A 155 -3.23 -0.94 14.66
CA VAL A 155 -4.71 -0.96 14.55
C VAL A 155 -5.22 -2.36 14.17
N ILE A 156 -4.53 -3.05 13.25
CA ILE A 156 -4.87 -4.42 12.86
C ILE A 156 -4.81 -5.35 14.06
N LEU A 157 -3.73 -5.26 14.86
CA LEU A 157 -3.58 -6.05 16.07
C LEU A 157 -4.71 -5.77 17.07
N LEU A 158 -5.00 -4.49 17.32
CA LEU A 158 -6.03 -4.05 18.26
C LEU A 158 -7.42 -4.59 17.87
N PHE A 159 -7.83 -4.41 16.61
CA PHE A 159 -9.13 -4.88 16.14
C PHE A 159 -9.22 -6.41 16.07
N SER A 160 -8.12 -7.09 15.72
CA SER A 160 -8.06 -8.56 15.77
C SER A 160 -8.26 -9.07 17.19
N MET A 161 -7.61 -8.45 18.18
CA MET A 161 -7.81 -8.77 19.61
C MET A 161 -9.23 -8.48 20.06
N ALA A 162 -9.83 -7.37 19.62
CA ALA A 162 -11.21 -7.02 19.95
C ALA A 162 -12.19 -8.06 19.41
N ILE A 163 -12.02 -8.50 18.15
CA ILE A 163 -12.86 -9.55 17.54
C ILE A 163 -12.70 -10.88 18.32
N ILE A 164 -11.46 -11.28 18.62
CA ILE A 164 -11.19 -12.48 19.42
C ILE A 164 -11.88 -12.38 20.80
N PHE A 165 -11.83 -11.22 21.45
CA PHE A 165 -12.46 -10.98 22.76
C PHE A 165 -13.99 -11.04 22.70
N VAL A 166 -14.59 -10.46 21.66
CA VAL A 166 -16.04 -10.51 21.42
C VAL A 166 -16.49 -11.95 21.17
N CYS A 167 -15.74 -12.72 20.38
CA CYS A 167 -16.00 -14.14 20.15
C CYS A 167 -15.83 -14.97 21.44
N TYR A 168 -14.75 -14.74 22.19
CA TYR A 168 -14.49 -15.38 23.48
C TYR A 168 -15.66 -15.17 24.45
N SER A 169 -16.10 -13.92 24.63
CA SER A 169 -17.18 -13.59 25.56
C SER A 169 -18.51 -14.19 25.12
N THR A 170 -18.83 -14.12 23.83
CA THR A 170 -20.06 -14.69 23.27
C THR A 170 -20.11 -16.20 23.45
N VAL A 171 -19.05 -16.92 23.06
CA VAL A 171 -19.01 -18.39 23.18
C VAL A 171 -19.01 -18.84 24.64
N LYS A 172 -18.33 -18.10 25.53
CA LYS A 172 -18.37 -18.38 26.96
C LYS A 172 -19.79 -18.28 27.50
N ILE A 173 -20.53 -17.21 27.16
CA ILE A 173 -21.94 -17.06 27.56
C ILE A 173 -22.77 -18.22 27.02
N LEU A 174 -22.59 -18.56 25.74
CA LEU A 174 -23.36 -19.61 25.10
C LEU A 174 -23.12 -21.00 25.72
N PHE A 175 -21.88 -21.27 26.11
CA PHE A 175 -21.50 -22.47 26.85
C PHE A 175 -22.25 -22.57 28.18
N TYR A 176 -22.28 -21.49 28.98
CA TYR A 176 -23.00 -21.49 30.25
C TYR A 176 -24.51 -21.66 30.08
N ARG A 177 -25.10 -21.14 28.99
CA ARG A 177 -26.52 -21.33 28.69
C ARG A 177 -26.87 -22.79 28.38
N ARG A 178 -25.93 -23.58 27.86
CA ARG A 178 -26.11 -25.01 27.56
C ARG A 178 -25.51 -25.93 28.62
N LYS A 179 -25.26 -25.44 29.84
CA LYS A 179 -24.54 -26.20 30.86
C LYS A 179 -25.23 -27.54 31.20
N GLU A 180 -26.56 -27.55 31.30
CA GLU A 180 -27.35 -28.75 31.62
C GLU A 180 -27.21 -29.83 30.52
N GLU A 181 -27.34 -29.44 29.24
CA GLU A 181 -27.13 -30.35 28.10
C GLU A 181 -25.71 -30.93 28.09
N ILE A 182 -24.71 -30.09 28.39
CA ILE A 182 -23.31 -30.52 28.45
C ILE A 182 -23.08 -31.52 29.58
N GLU A 183 -23.74 -31.34 30.72
CA GLU A 183 -23.69 -32.26 31.86
C GLU A 183 -24.29 -33.62 31.51
N ILE A 184 -25.43 -33.65 30.79
CA ILE A 184 -26.02 -34.88 30.27
C ILE A 184 -25.05 -35.60 29.33
N PHE A 185 -24.44 -34.89 28.37
CA PHE A 185 -23.45 -35.50 27.47
C PHE A 185 -22.21 -36.03 28.19
N LYS A 186 -21.78 -35.37 29.27
CA LYS A 186 -20.69 -35.88 30.12
C LYS A 186 -21.06 -37.21 30.78
N LEU A 187 -22.29 -37.34 31.30
CA LEU A 187 -22.77 -38.57 31.93
C LEU A 187 -22.87 -39.74 30.95
N LEU A 188 -23.10 -39.44 29.66
CA LEU A 188 -23.10 -40.43 28.57
C LEU A 188 -21.69 -40.77 28.05
N GLY A 189 -20.62 -40.21 28.63
CA GLY A 189 -19.24 -40.49 28.23
C GLY A 189 -18.78 -39.76 26.96
N ALA A 190 -19.40 -38.64 26.58
CA ALA A 190 -19.01 -37.88 25.40
C ALA A 190 -17.57 -37.34 25.49
N THR A 191 -16.86 -37.35 24.36
CA THR A 191 -15.49 -36.84 24.30
C THR A 191 -15.44 -35.31 24.42
N LYS A 192 -14.34 -34.76 24.95
CA LYS A 192 -14.12 -33.30 25.03
C LYS A 192 -14.23 -32.61 23.66
N ALA A 193 -13.81 -33.30 22.59
CA ALA A 193 -13.91 -32.78 21.22
C ALA A 193 -15.37 -32.67 20.77
N PHE A 194 -16.20 -33.69 21.05
CA PHE A 194 -17.62 -33.68 20.73
C PHE A 194 -18.35 -32.50 21.40
N ILE A 195 -18.03 -32.22 22.67
CA ILE A 195 -18.63 -31.09 23.41
C ILE A 195 -18.15 -29.74 22.84
N ARG A 196 -16.88 -29.63 22.39
CA ARG A 196 -16.28 -28.37 21.94
C ARG A 196 -16.62 -27.99 20.50
N LEU A 197 -16.76 -28.97 19.61
CA LEU A 197 -16.98 -28.76 18.18
C LEU A 197 -18.15 -27.82 17.84
N PRO A 198 -19.37 -27.96 18.42
CA PRO A 198 -20.48 -27.06 18.08
C PRO A 198 -20.17 -25.60 18.40
N PHE A 199 -19.50 -25.33 19.51
CA PHE A 199 -19.11 -23.97 19.91
C PHE A 199 -18.01 -23.38 19.02
N LEU A 200 -17.07 -24.21 18.52
CA LEU A 200 -16.06 -23.76 17.56
C LEU A 200 -16.71 -23.37 16.23
N ILE A 201 -17.66 -24.17 15.75
CA ILE A 201 -18.44 -23.86 14.53
C ILE A 201 -19.22 -22.57 14.74
N GLU A 202 -19.85 -22.38 15.90
CA GLU A 202 -20.64 -21.18 16.18
C GLU A 202 -19.79 -19.90 16.23
N GLY A 203 -18.59 -19.95 16.80
CA GLY A 203 -17.66 -18.83 16.69
C GLY A 203 -17.17 -18.57 15.28
N GLY A 204 -16.87 -19.64 14.53
CA GLY A 204 -16.49 -19.54 13.12
C GLY A 204 -17.59 -18.92 12.26
N THR A 205 -18.85 -19.31 12.46
CA THR A 205 -20.00 -18.76 11.71
C THR A 205 -20.28 -17.30 12.08
N LEU A 206 -20.17 -16.92 13.36
CA LEU A 206 -20.26 -15.52 13.79
C LEU A 206 -19.17 -14.67 13.12
N GLY A 207 -17.94 -15.18 13.09
CA GLY A 207 -16.81 -14.56 12.41
C GLY A 207 -17.02 -14.42 10.90
N PHE A 208 -17.49 -15.49 10.26
CA PHE A 208 -17.76 -15.53 8.81
C PHE A 208 -18.86 -14.55 8.41
N LEU A 209 -19.99 -14.56 9.12
CA LEU A 209 -21.10 -13.64 8.87
C LEU A 209 -20.70 -12.19 9.12
N GLY A 210 -19.89 -11.94 10.16
CA GLY A 210 -19.30 -10.63 10.39
C GLY A 210 -18.40 -10.21 9.24
N GLY A 211 -17.58 -11.11 8.71
CA GLY A 211 -16.70 -10.83 7.58
C GLY A 211 -17.45 -10.61 6.27
N LEU A 212 -18.60 -11.25 6.06
CA LEU A 212 -19.49 -10.93 4.95
C LEU A 212 -20.04 -9.51 5.05
N LEU A 213 -20.50 -9.09 6.23
CA LEU A 213 -20.97 -7.72 6.46
C LEU A 213 -19.83 -6.70 6.27
N GLY A 214 -18.66 -6.98 6.84
CA GLY A 214 -17.48 -6.13 6.71
C GLY A 214 -17.04 -5.98 5.25
N GLY A 215 -16.94 -7.10 4.52
CA GLY A 215 -16.59 -7.12 3.11
C GLY A 215 -17.61 -6.43 2.22
N ALA A 216 -18.91 -6.64 2.48
CA ALA A 216 -19.98 -5.92 1.79
C ALA A 216 -19.87 -4.40 2.03
N GLY A 217 -19.58 -3.98 3.26
CA GLY A 217 -19.33 -2.58 3.60
C GLY A 217 -18.12 -2.00 2.86
N THR A 218 -17.00 -2.72 2.84
CA THR A 218 -15.78 -2.28 2.13
C THR A 218 -16.02 -2.18 0.62
N TYR A 219 -16.72 -3.15 0.04
CA TYR A 219 -17.10 -3.11 -1.38
C TYR A 219 -18.06 -1.96 -1.70
N ALA A 220 -19.06 -1.72 -0.86
CA ALA A 220 -19.98 -0.60 -1.02
C ALA A 220 -19.25 0.75 -0.96
N LEU A 221 -18.32 0.91 -0.01
CA LEU A 221 -17.50 2.12 0.08
C LEU A 221 -16.62 2.30 -1.16
N TYR A 222 -15.99 1.23 -1.65
CA TYR A 222 -15.21 1.27 -2.88
C TYR A 222 -16.06 1.76 -4.07
N ARG A 223 -17.27 1.20 -4.24
CA ARG A 223 -18.20 1.62 -5.30
C ARG A 223 -18.61 3.09 -5.16
N PHE A 224 -18.84 3.55 -3.93
CA PHE A 224 -19.17 4.94 -3.63
C PHE A 224 -18.03 5.89 -4.00
N ILE A 225 -16.81 5.60 -3.55
CA ILE A 225 -15.61 6.40 -3.86
C ILE A 225 -15.35 6.40 -5.37
N ASN A 226 -15.40 5.24 -6.01
CA ASN A 226 -15.14 5.12 -7.45
C ASN A 226 -16.17 5.91 -8.27
N GLY A 227 -17.46 5.87 -7.88
CA GLY A 227 -18.53 6.62 -8.54
C GLY A 227 -18.39 8.15 -8.39
N MET A 228 -18.00 8.65 -7.23
CA MET A 228 -17.80 10.10 -7.01
C MET A 228 -16.49 10.61 -7.63
N VAL A 229 -15.38 9.92 -7.39
CA VAL A 229 -14.04 10.40 -7.76
C VAL A 229 -13.82 10.39 -9.28
N ILE A 230 -14.38 9.41 -10.00
CA ILE A 230 -14.25 9.35 -11.47
C ILE A 230 -14.99 10.49 -12.15
N SER A 231 -16.12 10.96 -11.58
CA SER A 231 -16.90 12.06 -12.13
C SER A 231 -16.15 13.39 -12.08
N ASP A 232 -15.44 13.65 -10.97
CA ASP A 232 -14.89 14.98 -10.69
C ASP A 232 -13.36 15.08 -10.91
N PHE A 233 -12.63 13.96 -10.82
CA PHE A 233 -11.17 13.94 -10.91
C PHE A 233 -10.64 12.73 -11.70
N PRO A 234 -10.78 12.72 -13.04
CA PRO A 234 -10.28 11.64 -13.91
C PRO A 234 -8.75 11.43 -13.80
N MET A 235 -8.01 12.42 -13.28
CA MET A 235 -6.56 12.35 -13.03
C MET A 235 -6.16 11.54 -11.78
N LEU A 236 -7.08 11.29 -10.81
CA LEU A 236 -6.75 10.60 -9.56
C LEU A 236 -6.52 9.08 -9.71
N GLY A 237 -6.73 8.54 -10.91
CA GLY A 237 -6.52 7.13 -11.19
C GLY A 237 -7.57 6.23 -10.53
N VAL A 238 -7.88 5.13 -11.19
CA VAL A 238 -8.83 4.14 -10.66
C VAL A 238 -8.22 3.54 -9.39
N MET A 239 -8.80 3.80 -8.21
CA MET A 239 -8.48 3.00 -7.03
C MET A 239 -8.87 1.56 -7.34
N HIS A 240 -8.02 0.60 -6.98
CA HIS A 240 -8.28 -0.81 -7.24
C HIS A 240 -8.65 -1.49 -5.92
N LEU A 241 -9.76 -2.21 -5.91
CA LEU A 241 -10.13 -3.13 -4.84
C LEU A 241 -10.01 -4.56 -5.39
N PRO A 242 -8.96 -5.32 -5.03
CA PRO A 242 -8.87 -6.71 -5.44
C PRO A 242 -10.00 -7.50 -4.78
N LEU A 243 -10.77 -8.24 -5.58
CA LEU A 243 -11.90 -9.04 -5.07
C LEU A 243 -11.44 -10.09 -4.05
N GLU A 244 -10.19 -10.54 -4.17
CA GLU A 244 -9.50 -11.40 -3.22
C GLU A 244 -9.49 -10.81 -1.80
N LEU A 245 -9.32 -9.49 -1.65
CA LEU A 245 -9.35 -8.84 -0.34
C LEU A 245 -10.73 -8.92 0.30
N VAL A 246 -11.78 -8.68 -0.48
CA VAL A 246 -13.17 -8.76 0.00
C VAL A 246 -13.51 -10.20 0.39
N ALA A 247 -13.08 -11.17 -0.41
CA ALA A 247 -13.26 -12.59 -0.14
C ALA A 247 -12.43 -13.09 1.07
N ALA A 248 -11.28 -12.45 1.34
CA ALA A 248 -10.44 -12.79 2.48
C ALA A 248 -11.06 -12.39 3.83
N LEU A 249 -11.93 -11.37 3.88
CA LEU A 249 -12.54 -10.88 5.13
C LEU A 249 -13.45 -11.92 5.82
N PRO A 250 -14.39 -12.62 5.12
CA PRO A 250 -15.13 -13.74 5.68
C PRO A 250 -14.23 -14.86 6.24
N VAL A 251 -13.17 -15.20 5.51
CA VAL A 251 -12.24 -16.27 5.91
C VAL A 251 -11.43 -15.85 7.14
N GLY A 252 -10.87 -14.64 7.14
CA GLY A 252 -10.16 -14.08 8.29
C GLY A 252 -11.06 -13.92 9.51
N GLY A 253 -12.30 -13.48 9.31
CA GLY A 253 -13.32 -13.43 10.35
C GLY A 253 -13.60 -14.79 10.97
N ALA A 254 -13.79 -15.83 10.14
CA ALA A 254 -13.99 -17.20 10.61
C ALA A 254 -12.79 -17.71 11.44
N ILE A 255 -11.56 -17.44 10.99
CA ILE A 255 -10.33 -17.81 11.71
C ILE A 255 -10.28 -17.12 13.08
N LEU A 256 -10.48 -15.78 13.13
CA LEU A 256 -10.51 -15.03 14.39
C LEU A 256 -11.62 -15.52 15.33
N GLY A 257 -12.78 -15.89 14.76
CA GLY A 257 -13.90 -16.49 15.48
C GLY A 257 -13.56 -17.83 16.12
N ILE A 258 -12.92 -18.73 15.35
CA ILE A 258 -12.46 -20.04 15.85
C ILE A 258 -11.40 -19.86 16.93
N ILE A 259 -10.45 -18.92 16.76
CA ILE A 259 -9.42 -18.62 17.76
C ILE A 259 -10.07 -18.16 19.08
N GLY A 260 -10.97 -17.17 19.03
CA GLY A 260 -11.68 -16.69 20.21
C GLY A 260 -12.47 -17.79 20.93
N SER A 261 -13.10 -18.67 20.17
CA SER A 261 -13.87 -19.81 20.69
C SER A 261 -12.98 -20.86 21.35
N THR A 262 -11.82 -21.14 20.74
CA THR A 262 -10.84 -22.08 21.29
C THR A 262 -10.29 -21.58 22.62
N ILE A 263 -9.99 -20.28 22.72
CA ILE A 263 -9.54 -19.65 23.97
C ILE A 263 -10.63 -19.74 25.05
N ALA A 264 -11.90 -19.55 24.67
CA ALA A 264 -13.03 -19.67 25.61
C ALA A 264 -13.14 -21.09 26.19
N LEU A 265 -13.08 -22.10 25.34
CA LEU A 265 -13.24 -23.50 25.71
C LEU A 265 -12.00 -24.09 26.41
N GLY A 266 -10.80 -23.57 26.12
CA GLY A 266 -9.55 -24.00 26.75
C GLY A 266 -9.44 -23.60 28.23
N ARG A 267 -10.05 -22.49 28.63
CA ARG A 267 -10.10 -22.04 30.03
C ARG A 267 -11.16 -22.74 30.88
N LEU A 268 -12.14 -23.38 30.25
CA LEU A 268 -13.17 -24.13 30.95
C LEU A 268 -12.60 -25.50 31.32
N ARG A 269 -12.28 -25.69 32.61
CA ARG A 269 -11.89 -27.00 33.15
C ARG A 269 -13.11 -27.92 33.07
N PHE A 270 -12.98 -28.97 32.25
CA PHE A 270 -13.98 -30.02 32.07
C PHE A 270 -13.85 -31.11 33.11
#